data_AF-A0A0H1QX99-F1
#
_entry.id   AF-A0A0H1QX99-F1
#
_cell.length_a   1.000
_cell.length_b   1.000
_cell.length_c   1.000
_cell.angle_alpha   90.00
_cell.angle_beta   90.00
_cell.angle_gamma   90.00
#
_symmetry.space_group_name_H-M   'P 1'
#
loop_
_entity.id
_entity.type
_entity.pdbx_description
1 polymer ?
#
loop_
_entity_poly.entity_id
_entity_poly.type
_entity_poly.pdbx_seq_one_letter_code
_entity_poly.pdbx_strand_id
1 'polypeptide(L)'
;MAEVTVEIVGLQESECGPFPCDETRSCGLETCYPSNNLMDAISALRDELLAAYGDTVEVKTTLIDEGMPDYVREIIEERHPPIPIILVNGRLTSIGRISLDLIKEEIDYALEES
;
A
#
# COMPACT_ATOMS: atom_id res chain seq x y z
N MET A 1 -6.45 -14.32 12.68
CA MET A 1 -7.19 -13.50 11.71
C MET A 1 -6.62 -12.12 11.90
N ALA A 2 -6.03 -11.51 10.86
CA ALA A 2 -5.45 -10.19 11.01
C ALA A 2 -6.56 -9.19 11.41
N GLU A 3 -6.25 -8.27 12.33
CA GLU A 3 -7.20 -7.25 12.77
C GLU A 3 -7.29 -6.12 11.73
N VAL A 4 -6.18 -5.86 11.04
CA VAL A 4 -6.11 -4.89 9.95
C VAL A 4 -5.54 -5.53 8.69
N THR A 5 -6.22 -5.32 7.56
CA THR A 5 -5.76 -5.72 6.23
C THR A 5 -5.43 -4.47 5.41
N VAL A 6 -4.16 -4.32 5.04
CA VAL A 6 -3.70 -3.28 4.11
C VAL A 6 -3.66 -3.89 2.71
N GLU A 7 -4.59 -3.50 1.86
CA GLU A 7 -4.61 -3.93 0.47
C GLU A 7 -4.04 -2.85 -0.45
N ILE A 8 -3.06 -3.24 -1.26
CA ILE A 8 -2.37 -2.37 -2.20
C ILE A 8 -2.78 -2.81 -3.60
N VAL A 9 -3.43 -1.91 -4.31
CA VAL A 9 -3.91 -2.14 -5.65
C VAL A 9 -3.08 -1.33 -6.63
N GLY A 10 -2.52 -2.00 -7.64
CA GLY A 10 -1.75 -1.32 -8.66
C GLY A 10 -1.49 -2.22 -9.86
N LEU A 11 -0.49 -1.83 -10.67
CA LEU A 11 -0.04 -2.60 -11.82
C LEU A 11 1.31 -3.24 -11.51
N GLN A 12 1.57 -4.44 -12.04
CA GLN A 12 2.82 -5.16 -11.79
C GLN A 12 4.07 -4.33 -12.13
N GLU A 13 4.00 -3.55 -13.21
CA GLU A 13 5.10 -2.71 -13.69
C GLU A 13 4.96 -1.22 -13.30
N SER A 14 4.01 -0.88 -12.42
CA SER A 14 3.84 0.51 -11.97
C SER A 14 4.89 0.94 -10.95
N GLU A 15 5.04 2.25 -10.85
CA GLU A 15 5.88 2.89 -9.84
C GLU A 15 5.17 2.91 -8.48
N CYS A 16 5.93 2.83 -7.40
CA CYS A 16 5.40 2.85 -6.04
C CYS A 16 4.89 4.24 -5.59
N GLY A 17 5.17 5.28 -6.35
CA GLY A 17 4.68 6.63 -6.10
C GLY A 17 5.13 7.64 -7.18
N PRO A 18 4.67 8.89 -7.08
CA PRO A 18 4.95 9.92 -8.10
C PRO A 18 6.36 10.54 -7.99
N PHE A 19 7.16 10.14 -7.00
CA PHE A 19 8.48 10.68 -6.74
C PHE A 19 9.56 9.63 -7.01
N PRO A 20 10.71 10.02 -7.56
CA PRO A 20 11.78 9.08 -7.83
C PRO A 20 12.40 8.56 -6.52
N CYS A 21 12.87 7.31 -6.55
CA CYS A 21 13.50 6.66 -5.41
C CYS A 21 14.97 7.09 -5.28
N ASP A 22 15.21 8.27 -4.70
CA ASP A 22 16.53 8.90 -4.56
C ASP A 22 17.00 9.05 -3.10
N GLU A 23 18.16 9.67 -2.89
CA GLU A 23 18.75 9.96 -1.58
C GLU A 23 17.86 10.84 -0.68
N THR A 24 16.87 11.53 -1.26
CA THR A 24 15.90 12.36 -0.55
C THR A 24 14.58 11.63 -0.26
N ARG A 25 14.55 10.29 -0.38
CA ARG A 25 13.35 9.49 -0.12
C ARG A 25 12.78 9.78 1.26
N SER A 26 11.46 9.90 1.33
CA SER A 26 10.70 10.14 2.56
C SER A 26 9.62 9.08 2.79
N CYS A 27 9.68 7.96 2.06
CA CYS A 27 8.72 6.87 2.16
C CYS A 27 8.99 5.91 3.33
N GLY A 28 10.10 6.07 4.06
CA GLY A 28 10.46 5.23 5.20
C GLY A 28 10.91 3.80 4.84
N LEU A 29 11.07 3.48 3.56
CA LEU A 29 11.53 2.17 3.08
C LEU A 29 12.97 2.26 2.56
N GLU A 30 13.81 1.29 2.95
CA GLU A 30 15.22 1.24 2.54
C GLU A 30 15.51 0.07 1.60
N THR A 31 14.88 -1.08 1.83
CA THR A 31 15.19 -2.34 1.12
C THR A 31 14.88 -2.30 -0.37
N CYS A 32 13.90 -1.50 -0.79
CA CYS A 32 13.51 -1.39 -2.21
C CYS A 32 14.34 -0.38 -3.01
N TYR A 33 15.27 0.35 -2.39
CA TYR A 33 16.12 1.31 -3.10
C TYR A 33 17.10 0.59 -4.04
N PRO A 34 17.31 1.06 -5.29
CA PRO A 34 16.73 2.24 -5.96
C PRO A 34 15.60 1.92 -6.95
N SER A 35 14.88 0.81 -6.78
CA SER A 35 14.03 0.22 -7.84
C SER A 35 12.84 1.10 -8.26
N ASN A 36 12.24 1.86 -7.34
CA ASN A 36 10.95 2.56 -7.52
C ASN A 36 9.78 1.66 -7.99
N ASN A 37 10.00 0.36 -8.15
CA ASN A 37 8.99 -0.58 -8.59
C ASN A 37 7.98 -0.86 -7.46
N LEU A 38 6.70 -0.94 -7.81
CA LEU A 38 5.63 -1.21 -6.87
C LEU A 38 5.84 -2.53 -6.10
N MET A 39 6.23 -3.61 -6.79
CA MET A 39 6.38 -4.93 -6.17
C MET A 39 7.52 -4.96 -5.15
N ASP A 40 8.65 -4.33 -5.48
CA ASP A 40 9.77 -4.21 -4.54
C ASP A 40 9.39 -3.38 -3.32
N ALA A 41 8.66 -2.28 -3.54
CA ALA A 41 8.17 -1.42 -2.46
C ALA A 41 7.15 -2.15 -1.56
N ILE A 42 6.24 -2.96 -2.14
CA ILE A 42 5.29 -3.79 -1.38
C ILE A 42 6.04 -4.81 -0.54
N SER A 43 7.06 -5.47 -1.10
CA SER A 43 7.87 -6.44 -0.34
C SER A 43 8.52 -5.75 0.86
N ALA A 44 9.20 -4.62 0.64
CA ALA A 44 9.84 -3.87 1.71
C ALA A 44 8.84 -3.39 2.77
N LEU A 45 7.66 -2.89 2.34
CA LEU A 45 6.59 -2.48 3.25
C LEU A 45 6.10 -3.66 4.10
N ARG A 46 5.93 -4.84 3.50
CA ARG A 46 5.47 -6.04 4.20
C ARG A 46 6.45 -6.45 5.29
N ASP A 47 7.74 -6.45 5.01
CA ASP A 47 8.78 -6.77 6.00
C ASP A 47 8.74 -5.77 7.17
N GLU A 48 8.63 -4.47 6.88
CA GLU A 48 8.57 -3.42 7.91
C GLU A 48 7.28 -3.46 8.73
N LEU A 49 6.13 -3.71 8.10
CA LEU A 49 4.85 -3.84 8.81
C LEU A 49 4.80 -5.10 9.66
N LEU A 50 5.35 -6.22 9.16
CA LEU A 50 5.48 -7.45 9.94
C LEU A 50 6.41 -7.25 11.14
N ALA A 51 7.51 -6.53 10.97
CA ALA A 51 8.41 -6.20 12.07
C ALA A 51 7.77 -5.28 13.12
N ALA A 52 6.89 -4.36 12.69
CA ALA A 52 6.24 -3.39 13.57
C ALA A 52 4.98 -3.95 14.29
N TYR A 53 4.13 -4.70 13.59
CA TYR A 53 2.82 -5.14 14.08
C TYR A 53 2.65 -6.67 14.17
N GLY A 54 3.61 -7.46 13.67
CA GLY A 54 3.50 -8.92 13.66
C GLY A 54 2.28 -9.42 12.87
N ASP A 55 1.61 -10.45 13.40
CA ASP A 55 0.44 -11.08 12.76
C ASP A 55 -0.87 -10.26 12.89
N THR A 56 -0.83 -9.08 13.50
CA THR A 56 -2.00 -8.19 13.63
C THR A 56 -2.36 -7.53 12.30
N VAL A 57 -1.38 -7.30 11.43
CA VAL A 57 -1.55 -6.63 10.13
C VAL A 57 -1.23 -7.60 8.99
N GLU A 58 -2.13 -7.71 8.03
CA GLU A 58 -1.91 -8.44 6.78
C GLU A 58 -1.76 -7.47 5.60
N VAL A 59 -0.71 -7.66 4.80
CA VAL A 59 -0.53 -6.92 3.54
C VAL A 59 -0.99 -7.78 2.38
N LYS A 60 -1.99 -7.31 1.65
CA LYS A 60 -2.54 -7.94 0.45
C LYS A 60 -2.19 -7.12 -0.78
N THR A 61 -1.92 -7.80 -1.89
CA THR A 61 -1.66 -7.15 -3.19
C THR A 61 -2.73 -7.56 -4.19
N THR A 62 -3.23 -6.58 -4.94
CA THR A 62 -4.19 -6.81 -6.04
C THR A 62 -3.64 -6.15 -7.30
N LEU A 63 -3.27 -6.97 -8.29
CA LEU A 63 -2.75 -6.50 -9.57
C LEU A 63 -3.90 -6.40 -10.58
N ILE A 64 -4.22 -5.18 -11.01
CA ILE A 64 -5.35 -4.94 -11.91
C ILE A 64 -5.11 -5.49 -13.32
N ASP A 65 -3.84 -5.70 -13.69
CA ASP A 65 -3.43 -6.33 -14.95
C ASP A 65 -3.61 -7.87 -14.95
N GLU A 66 -3.54 -8.53 -13.80
CA GLU A 66 -3.79 -9.98 -13.67
C GLU A 66 -5.29 -10.31 -13.49
N GLY A 67 -6.07 -9.33 -13.04
CA GLY A 67 -7.51 -9.45 -12.88
C GLY A 67 -8.03 -8.44 -11.87
N MET A 68 -8.90 -7.54 -12.32
CA MET A 68 -9.49 -6.50 -11.49
C MET A 68 -10.77 -7.00 -10.80
N PRO A 69 -10.81 -7.09 -9.45
CA PRO A 69 -12.04 -7.40 -8.72
C PRO A 69 -13.11 -6.33 -8.89
N ASP A 70 -14.39 -6.69 -8.77
CA ASP A 70 -15.50 -5.75 -9.00
C ASP A 70 -15.49 -4.56 -8.01
N TYR A 71 -15.13 -4.77 -6.74
CA TYR A 71 -15.03 -3.67 -5.76
C TYR A 71 -13.91 -2.67 -6.11
N VAL A 72 -12.79 -3.15 -6.68
CA VAL A 72 -11.71 -2.28 -7.15
C VAL A 72 -12.18 -1.48 -8.35
N ARG A 73 -12.91 -2.12 -9.28
CA ARG A 73 -13.47 -1.44 -10.45
C ARG A 73 -14.41 -0.31 -10.00
N GLU A 74 -15.32 -0.58 -9.09
CA GLU A 74 -16.25 0.43 -8.54
C GLU A 74 -15.50 1.62 -7.94
N ILE A 75 -14.47 1.38 -7.13
CA ILE A 75 -13.61 2.44 -6.57
C ILE A 75 -12.97 3.29 -7.68
N ILE A 76 -12.42 2.65 -8.72
CA ILE A 76 -11.77 3.36 -9.83
C ILE A 76 -12.77 4.20 -10.63
N GLU A 77 -13.95 3.67 -10.91
CA GLU A 77 -15.00 4.35 -11.69
C GLU A 77 -15.64 5.51 -10.92
N GLU A 78 -15.81 5.39 -9.60
CA GLU A 78 -16.46 6.43 -8.79
C GLU A 78 -15.49 7.53 -8.33
N ARG A 79 -14.25 7.16 -7.98
CA ARG A 79 -13.33 8.07 -7.27
C ARG A 79 -12.10 8.45 -8.08
N HIS A 80 -11.77 7.72 -9.13
CA HIS A 80 -10.56 7.92 -9.95
C HIS A 80 -9.29 8.17 -9.10
N PRO A 81 -8.98 7.31 -8.11
CA PRO A 81 -7.82 7.49 -7.25
C PRO A 81 -6.50 7.33 -8.03
N PRO A 82 -5.41 7.97 -7.56
CA PRO A 82 -4.08 7.69 -8.09
C PRO A 82 -3.64 6.25 -7.78
N ILE A 83 -2.83 5.68 -8.66
CA ILE A 83 -2.16 4.38 -8.45
C ILE A 83 -0.78 4.63 -7.80
N PRO A 84 -0.36 3.80 -6.83
CA PRO A 84 -1.09 2.68 -6.23
C PRO A 84 -2.21 3.15 -5.31
N ILE A 85 -3.34 2.43 -5.37
CA ILE A 85 -4.49 2.63 -4.48
C ILE A 85 -4.23 1.85 -3.21
N ILE A 86 -4.34 2.51 -2.06
CA ILE A 86 -4.12 1.89 -0.76
C ILE A 86 -5.46 1.81 -0.04
N LEU A 87 -5.87 0.59 0.31
CA LEU A 87 -7.08 0.30 1.07
C LEU A 87 -6.69 -0.24 2.45
N VAL A 88 -7.33 0.24 3.50
CA VAL A 88 -7.15 -0.29 4.87
C VAL A 88 -8.51 -0.83 5.33
N ASN A 89 -8.60 -2.12 5.60
CA ASN A 89 -9.86 -2.82 5.88
C ASN A 89 -10.93 -2.56 4.79
N GLY A 90 -10.52 -2.47 3.54
CA GLY A 90 -11.39 -2.15 2.39
C GLY A 90 -11.76 -0.67 2.24
N ARG A 91 -11.37 0.20 3.19
CA ARG A 91 -11.58 1.65 3.11
C ARG A 91 -10.51 2.28 2.20
N LEU A 92 -10.95 3.04 1.20
CA LEU A 92 -10.06 3.85 0.37
C LEU A 92 -9.36 4.93 1.18
N THR A 93 -8.02 4.91 1.16
CA THR A 93 -7.19 5.97 1.76
C THR A 93 -6.81 7.03 0.71
N SER A 94 -6.32 8.18 1.16
CA SER A 94 -5.87 9.30 0.31
C SER A 94 -4.36 9.31 0.03
N ILE A 95 -3.62 8.26 0.38
CA ILE A 95 -2.15 8.23 0.37
C ILE A 95 -1.60 8.32 -1.06
N GLY A 96 -2.11 7.51 -1.98
CA GLY A 96 -1.73 7.53 -3.40
C GLY A 96 -0.26 7.21 -3.71
N ARG A 97 0.45 6.59 -2.76
CA ARG A 97 1.85 6.13 -2.87
C ARG A 97 2.17 5.12 -1.77
N ILE A 98 3.25 4.37 -1.92
CA ILE A 98 3.80 3.56 -0.83
C ILE A 98 4.61 4.47 0.10
N SER A 99 4.14 4.61 1.33
CA SER A 99 4.81 5.39 2.38
C SER A 99 4.58 4.69 3.71
N LEU A 100 5.64 4.19 4.32
CA LEU A 100 5.58 3.44 5.58
C LEU A 100 4.87 4.26 6.66
N ASP A 101 5.30 5.49 6.92
CA ASP A 101 4.71 6.36 7.95
C ASP A 101 3.21 6.59 7.74
N LEU A 102 2.80 7.02 6.54
CA LEU A 102 1.39 7.28 6.25
C LEU A 102 0.51 6.02 6.36
N ILE A 103 1.04 4.86 5.97
CA ILE A 103 0.32 3.58 6.09
C ILE A 103 0.21 3.17 7.56
N LYS A 104 1.26 3.38 8.37
CA LYS A 104 1.22 3.15 9.82
C LYS A 104 0.15 4.00 10.50
N GLU A 105 0.06 5.29 10.15
CA GLU A 105 -0.98 6.18 10.68
C GLU A 105 -2.40 5.65 10.40
N GLU A 106 -2.67 5.15 9.19
CA GLU A 106 -3.97 4.57 8.85
C GLU A 106 -4.23 3.23 9.55
N ILE A 107 -3.19 2.41 9.78
CA ILE A 107 -3.29 1.16 10.56
C ILE A 107 -3.62 1.48 12.01
N ASP A 108 -2.86 2.38 12.63
CA ASP A 108 -3.04 2.77 14.03
C ASP A 108 -4.45 3.34 14.23
N TYR A 109 -4.90 4.21 13.32
CA TYR A 109 -6.27 4.71 13.31
C TYR A 109 -7.31 3.58 13.25
N ALA A 110 -7.11 2.58 12.38
CA ALA A 110 -8.02 1.44 12.27
C ALA A 110 -8.02 0.54 13.51
N LEU A 111 -6.88 0.41 14.21
CA LEU A 111 -6.77 -0.33 15.47
C LEU A 111 -7.41 0.41 16.64
N GLU A 112 -7.30 1.74 16.70
CA GLU A 112 -7.94 2.56 17.74
C GLU A 112 -9.46 2.64 17.60
N GLU A 113 -9.99 2.52 16.39
CA GLU A 113 -11.44 2.47 16.13
C GLU A 113 -12.09 1.09 16.37
N SER A 114 -11.31 0.03 16.63
CA SER A 114 -11.79 -1.36 16.77
C SER A 114 -12.21 -1.78 18.19
#